data_AF-A0A2R2WCF2-F1
#
_entry.id   AF-A0A2R2WCF2-F1
#
_cell.length_a   1.000
_cell.length_b   1.000
_cell.length_c   1.000
_cell.angle_alpha   90.00
_cell.angle_beta   90.00
_cell.angle_gamma   90.00
#
_symmetry.space_group_name_H-M   'P 1'
#
loop_
_entity.id
_entity.type
_entity.pdbx_description
1 polymer ?
#
loop_
_entity_poly.entity_id
_entity_poly.type
_entity_poly.pdbx_seq_one_letter_code
_entity_poly.pdbx_strand_id
1 'polypeptide(L)'
;MNDEQLDEVLDHDEHVWDTGVTTALAALVRATKDNVDAAETKSRPARRRKLIVGVALAGGLLATAGAGVTAAELGIPPFQTTDPGTVRIATAVPITYTESTGTQVTCKAFMELRNVDNATESSLMDSILRHDWVKVGQEAYNDAHGTGGGQAAIATRFVRDIDDALFAQAKSVVPQLTRASAVLKDGDLASTSSILWAGSSMSCSPQNDF
;
A
#
# COMPACT_ATOMS: atom_id res chain seq x y z
N MET A 1 18.64 33.58 10.94
CA MET A 1 18.10 33.40 9.58
C MET A 1 16.92 34.35 9.48
N ASN A 2 16.93 35.28 8.53
CA ASN A 2 15.81 36.20 8.30
C ASN A 2 14.83 35.58 7.30
N ASP A 3 13.60 36.07 7.26
CA ASP A 3 12.54 35.53 6.41
C ASP A 3 12.89 35.64 4.91
N GLU A 4 13.68 36.65 4.52
CA GLU A 4 14.15 36.83 3.14
C GLU A 4 15.11 35.71 2.68
N GLN A 5 15.94 35.18 3.59
CA GLN A 5 16.81 34.03 3.29
C GLN A 5 16.04 32.71 3.21
N LEU A 6 14.87 32.61 3.86
CA LEU A 6 14.02 31.42 3.78
C LEU A 6 13.31 31.37 2.43
N ASP A 7 12.82 32.52 1.94
CA ASP A 7 12.20 32.62 0.62
C ASP A 7 13.21 32.35 -0.51
N GLU A 8 14.45 32.81 -0.40
CA GLU A 8 15.51 32.55 -1.40
C GLU A 8 15.91 31.06 -1.47
N VAL A 9 15.87 30.34 -0.35
CA VAL A 9 16.12 28.88 -0.34
C VAL A 9 14.93 28.11 -0.92
N LEU A 10 13.70 28.57 -0.70
CA LEU A 10 12.49 27.91 -1.23
C LEU A 10 12.30 28.15 -2.72
N ASP A 11 12.68 29.32 -3.24
CA ASP A 11 12.56 29.67 -4.67
C ASP A 11 13.64 28.96 -5.52
N HIS A 12 14.79 28.62 -4.92
CA HIS A 12 15.88 27.92 -5.61
C HIS A 12 15.70 26.39 -5.66
N ASP A 13 14.74 25.85 -4.90
CA ASP A 13 14.45 24.42 -4.75
C ASP A 13 13.08 24.03 -5.34
N GLU A 14 12.56 24.82 -6.31
CA GLU A 14 11.51 24.36 -7.23
C GLU A 14 12.05 23.19 -8.06
N HIS A 15 12.08 22.01 -7.44
CA HIS A 15 12.01 20.74 -8.12
C HIS A 15 10.75 20.79 -8.98
N VAL A 16 10.95 20.99 -10.27
CA VAL A 16 9.93 20.78 -11.29
C VAL A 16 9.54 19.31 -11.19
N TRP A 17 8.49 19.02 -10.40
CA TRP A 17 7.89 17.71 -10.35
C TRP A 17 7.45 17.39 -11.78
N ASP A 18 8.07 16.35 -12.34
CA ASP A 18 7.83 15.91 -13.70
C ASP A 18 6.31 15.75 -13.90
N THR A 19 5.77 16.54 -14.84
CA THR A 19 4.34 16.63 -15.17
C THR A 19 3.71 15.28 -15.58
N GLY A 20 4.51 14.23 -15.72
CA GLY A 20 4.05 12.84 -15.84
C GLY A 20 3.38 12.28 -14.58
N VAL A 21 3.78 12.69 -13.37
CA VAL A 21 3.20 12.16 -12.12
C VAL A 21 1.80 12.72 -11.88
N THR A 22 1.58 13.99 -12.22
CA THR A 22 0.26 14.64 -12.07
C THR A 22 -0.75 14.16 -13.10
N THR A 23 -0.33 13.79 -14.31
CA THR A 23 -1.22 13.23 -15.33
C THR A 23 -1.65 11.79 -15.01
N ALA A 24 -0.73 10.95 -14.51
CA ALA A 24 -1.07 9.61 -14.04
C ALA A 24 -2.00 9.64 -12.81
N LEU A 25 -1.72 10.53 -11.85
CA LEU A 25 -2.55 10.71 -10.66
C LEU A 25 -3.92 11.31 -11.00
N ALA A 26 -3.98 12.28 -11.92
CA ALA A 26 -5.24 12.85 -12.40
C ALA A 26 -6.07 11.85 -13.21
N ALA A 27 -5.42 10.97 -14.00
CA ALA A 27 -6.09 9.88 -14.69
C ALA A 27 -6.66 8.85 -13.71
N LEU A 28 -5.93 8.53 -12.63
CA LEU A 28 -6.38 7.62 -11.57
C LEU A 28 -7.57 8.19 -10.77
N VAL A 29 -7.50 9.48 -10.39
CA VAL A 29 -8.59 10.18 -9.70
C VAL A 29 -9.83 10.32 -10.60
N ARG A 30 -9.65 10.53 -11.90
CA ARG A 30 -10.77 10.62 -12.85
C ARG A 30 -11.41 9.26 -13.09
N ALA A 31 -10.62 8.19 -13.22
CA ALA A 31 -11.11 6.82 -13.34
C ALA A 31 -11.85 6.32 -12.10
N THR A 32 -11.44 6.73 -10.90
CA THR A 32 -12.17 6.41 -9.66
C THR A 32 -13.47 7.21 -9.55
N LYS A 33 -13.47 8.49 -9.93
CA LYS A 33 -14.67 9.33 -9.90
C LYS A 33 -15.77 8.83 -10.86
N ASP A 34 -15.41 8.47 -12.08
CA ASP A 34 -16.37 8.00 -13.09
C ASP A 34 -17.04 6.66 -12.69
N ASN A 35 -16.36 5.83 -11.90
CA ASN A 35 -16.92 4.57 -11.38
C ASN A 35 -17.76 4.75 -10.10
N VAL A 36 -17.51 5.79 -9.30
CA VAL A 36 -18.31 6.12 -8.11
C VAL A 36 -19.62 6.81 -8.50
N ASP A 37 -19.58 7.73 -9.47
CA ASP A 37 -20.77 8.47 -9.92
C ASP A 37 -21.73 7.59 -10.74
N ALA A 38 -21.26 6.49 -11.33
CA ALA A 38 -22.11 5.50 -12.02
C ALA A 38 -23.04 4.72 -11.06
N ALA A 39 -22.75 4.71 -9.76
CA ALA A 39 -23.57 4.04 -8.75
C ALA A 39 -24.79 4.87 -8.30
N GLU A 40 -24.86 6.16 -8.63
CA GLU A 40 -25.94 7.05 -8.20
C GLU A 40 -27.01 7.26 -9.29
N THR A 41 -27.53 6.16 -9.83
CA THR A 41 -28.65 6.24 -10.79
C THR A 41 -30.00 6.36 -10.07
N LYS A 42 -30.44 7.62 -9.88
CA LYS A 42 -31.85 8.09 -9.82
C LYS A 42 -32.85 7.23 -9.04
N SER A 43 -32.98 7.50 -7.74
CA SER A 43 -34.25 7.31 -7.03
C SER A 43 -35.24 8.42 -7.44
N ARG A 44 -36.25 8.06 -8.24
CA ARG A 44 -37.46 8.88 -8.45
C ARG A 44 -38.71 8.08 -8.06
N PRO A 45 -39.74 8.77 -7.53
CA PRO A 45 -40.71 8.18 -6.63
C PRO A 45 -41.88 7.55 -7.38
N ALA A 46 -42.37 6.39 -6.94
CA ALA A 46 -43.54 5.76 -7.53
C ALA A 46 -44.68 5.61 -6.51
N ARG A 47 -45.66 6.50 -6.68
CA ARG A 47 -47.04 6.36 -6.21
C ARG A 47 -47.62 4.99 -6.58
N ARG A 48 -48.40 4.43 -5.65
CA ARG A 48 -49.33 3.30 -5.78
C ARG A 48 -50.00 3.20 -7.17
N ARG A 49 -49.99 2.00 -7.76
CA ARG A 49 -51.16 1.40 -8.43
C ARG A 49 -50.97 -0.11 -8.66
N LYS A 50 -52.02 -0.86 -8.30
CA LYS A 50 -52.22 -2.29 -8.55
C LYS A 50 -52.45 -2.53 -10.05
N LEU A 51 -51.89 -3.60 -10.62
CA LEU A 51 -52.57 -4.62 -11.46
C LEU A 51 -51.58 -5.52 -12.25
N ILE A 52 -51.77 -6.84 -12.09
CA ILE A 52 -51.78 -7.94 -13.09
C ILE A 52 -50.51 -8.31 -13.89
N VAL A 53 -50.05 -9.54 -13.59
CA VAL A 53 -49.59 -10.66 -14.47
C VAL A 53 -48.79 -10.31 -15.72
N GLY A 54 -47.55 -10.82 -15.80
CA GLY A 54 -46.85 -10.91 -17.08
C GLY A 54 -45.43 -11.47 -16.99
N VAL A 55 -45.33 -12.76 -17.31
CA VAL A 55 -44.24 -13.39 -18.08
C VAL A 55 -42.82 -13.39 -17.47
N ALA A 56 -42.45 -14.61 -17.05
CA ALA A 56 -41.10 -15.07 -16.88
C ALA A 56 -40.27 -14.90 -18.16
N LEU A 57 -39.09 -14.29 -18.02
CA LEU A 57 -37.84 -14.53 -18.76
C LEU A 57 -36.94 -13.30 -18.56
N ALA A 58 -36.26 -13.27 -17.43
CA ALA A 58 -35.09 -12.42 -17.24
C ALA A 58 -34.11 -13.25 -16.42
N GLY A 59 -33.31 -14.04 -17.13
CA GLY A 59 -32.14 -14.70 -16.54
C GLY A 59 -31.31 -13.61 -15.86
N GLY A 60 -31.22 -13.72 -14.54
CA GLY A 60 -30.48 -12.79 -13.72
C GLY A 60 -29.03 -12.78 -14.19
N LEU A 61 -28.63 -11.69 -14.83
CA LEU A 61 -27.27 -11.20 -14.74
C LEU A 61 -27.03 -10.97 -13.25
N LEU A 62 -26.50 -11.99 -12.59
CA LEU A 62 -25.90 -11.89 -11.27
C LEU A 62 -24.96 -10.70 -11.34
N ALA A 63 -25.32 -9.66 -10.60
CA ALA A 63 -24.47 -8.53 -10.37
C ALA A 63 -23.15 -9.06 -9.82
N THR A 64 -22.12 -9.09 -10.67
CA THR A 64 -20.72 -9.08 -10.25
C THR A 64 -20.41 -7.70 -9.66
N ALA A 65 -21.15 -7.29 -8.64
CA ALA A 65 -20.81 -6.21 -7.73
C ALA A 65 -19.93 -6.79 -6.63
N GLY A 66 -18.83 -7.38 -7.07
CA GLY A 66 -17.75 -7.90 -6.26
C GLY A 66 -16.46 -7.47 -6.94
N ALA A 67 -16.34 -6.17 -7.22
CA ALA A 67 -15.04 -5.57 -7.47
C ALA A 67 -14.27 -5.63 -6.14
N GLY A 68 -13.80 -6.84 -5.81
CA GLY A 68 -12.64 -6.97 -4.94
C GLY A 68 -11.59 -6.07 -5.54
N VAL A 69 -11.02 -5.20 -4.71
CA VAL A 69 -10.01 -4.23 -5.11
C VAL A 69 -8.94 -5.06 -5.80
N THR A 70 -8.96 -5.07 -7.13
CA THR A 70 -8.02 -5.84 -7.92
C THR A 70 -6.67 -5.29 -7.50
N ALA A 71 -5.76 -6.17 -7.14
CA ALA A 71 -4.40 -5.86 -6.70
C ALA A 71 -3.57 -4.99 -7.69
N ALA A 72 -4.19 -4.53 -8.77
CA ALA A 72 -3.72 -3.57 -9.74
C ALA A 72 -3.27 -2.22 -9.16
N GLU A 73 -3.88 -1.71 -8.07
CA GLU A 73 -3.46 -0.42 -7.49
C GLU A 73 -2.30 -0.54 -6.47
N LEU A 74 -1.89 -1.76 -6.11
CA LEU A 74 -0.66 -2.01 -5.35
C LEU A 74 0.49 -2.50 -6.26
N GLY A 75 0.29 -2.46 -7.57
CA GLY A 75 1.30 -2.82 -8.56
C GLY A 75 2.37 -1.75 -8.74
N ILE A 76 3.05 -1.33 -7.66
CA ILE A 76 4.32 -0.61 -7.83
C ILE A 76 5.31 -1.62 -8.42
N PRO A 77 5.79 -1.43 -9.66
CA PRO A 77 6.76 -2.36 -10.23
C PRO A 77 8.00 -2.39 -9.33
N PRO A 78 8.61 -3.56 -9.11
CA PRO A 78 9.79 -3.72 -8.23
C PRO A 78 11.03 -2.94 -8.70
N PHE A 79 10.92 -2.18 -9.79
CA PHE A 79 11.93 -1.31 -10.36
C PHE A 79 11.64 0.18 -10.19
N GLN A 80 10.61 0.58 -9.42
CA GLN A 80 10.50 1.98 -9.01
C GLN A 80 11.78 2.38 -8.25
N THR A 81 12.32 3.52 -8.65
CA THR A 81 13.48 4.14 -8.04
C THR A 81 13.23 4.32 -6.54
N THR A 82 14.12 3.80 -5.71
CA THR A 82 14.14 4.13 -4.29
C THR A 82 14.69 5.54 -4.11
N ASP A 83 14.38 6.16 -2.97
CA ASP A 83 14.97 7.47 -2.63
C ASP A 83 16.52 7.40 -2.64
N PRO A 84 17.22 8.50 -2.95
CA PRO A 84 18.68 8.52 -2.94
C PRO A 84 19.30 8.00 -1.63
N GLY A 85 20.16 6.99 -1.74
CA GLY A 85 20.82 6.35 -0.61
C GLY A 85 19.98 5.28 0.11
N THR A 86 18.78 4.97 -0.40
CA THR A 86 17.96 3.85 0.06
C THR A 86 18.27 2.59 -0.74
N VAL A 87 18.57 1.51 -0.02
CA VAL A 87 18.80 0.17 -0.51
C VAL A 87 17.56 -0.69 -0.23
N ARG A 88 17.05 -1.34 -1.27
CA ARG A 88 15.98 -2.35 -1.15
C ARG A 88 16.62 -3.72 -0.96
N ILE A 89 16.23 -4.44 0.09
CA ILE A 89 16.66 -5.82 0.31
C ILE A 89 16.13 -6.69 -0.84
N ALA A 90 17.03 -7.37 -1.55
CA ALA A 90 16.69 -8.12 -2.77
C ALA A 90 15.71 -9.30 -2.53
N THR A 91 15.72 -9.87 -1.32
CA THR A 91 14.82 -10.97 -0.95
C THR A 91 13.44 -10.42 -0.58
N ALA A 92 12.42 -10.76 -1.37
CA ALA A 92 11.04 -10.42 -1.07
C ALA A 92 10.52 -11.24 0.13
N VAL A 93 9.77 -10.57 1.00
CA VAL A 93 8.99 -11.17 2.06
C VAL A 93 7.65 -11.66 1.49
N PRO A 94 7.35 -12.96 1.55
CA PRO A 94 6.08 -13.49 1.08
C PRO A 94 4.99 -13.24 2.12
N ILE A 95 4.04 -12.36 1.82
CA ILE A 95 2.87 -12.08 2.66
C ILE A 95 1.66 -12.73 2.00
N THR A 96 1.07 -13.73 2.64
CA THR A 96 -0.12 -14.41 2.12
C THR A 96 -1.28 -14.24 3.09
N TYR A 97 -2.48 -14.01 2.56
CA TYR A 97 -3.72 -13.96 3.33
C TYR A 97 -4.89 -14.49 2.50
N THR A 98 -5.96 -14.91 3.17
CA THR A 98 -7.21 -15.33 2.54
C THR A 98 -8.29 -14.31 2.86
N GLU A 99 -8.92 -13.80 1.80
CA GLU A 99 -10.05 -12.89 1.91
C GLU A 99 -11.30 -13.60 2.44
N SER A 100 -12.26 -12.83 2.95
CA SER A 100 -13.55 -13.37 3.40
C SER A 100 -14.35 -14.12 2.31
N THR A 101 -14.03 -13.88 1.04
CA THR A 101 -14.59 -14.56 -0.14
C THR A 101 -13.97 -15.93 -0.41
N GLY A 102 -12.88 -16.28 0.28
CA GLY A 102 -12.08 -17.47 0.03
C GLY A 102 -10.94 -17.25 -0.97
N THR A 103 -10.82 -16.08 -1.59
CA THR A 103 -9.71 -15.75 -2.48
C THR A 103 -8.40 -15.68 -1.70
N GLN A 104 -7.40 -16.46 -2.10
CA GLN A 104 -6.04 -16.32 -1.56
C GLN A 104 -5.33 -15.16 -2.27
N VAL A 105 -4.68 -14.29 -1.53
CA VAL A 105 -3.85 -13.21 -2.05
C VAL A 105 -2.42 -13.41 -1.57
N THR A 106 -1.47 -13.32 -2.50
CA THR A 106 -0.04 -13.33 -2.19
C THR A 106 0.59 -12.02 -2.60
N CYS A 107 1.28 -11.40 -1.65
CA CYS A 107 2.05 -10.19 -1.83
C CYS A 107 3.54 -10.46 -1.67
N LYS A 108 4.35 -9.70 -2.42
CA LYS A 108 5.79 -9.60 -2.27
C LYS A 108 6.10 -8.25 -1.66
N ALA A 109 6.49 -8.24 -0.39
CA ALA A 109 6.93 -7.04 0.31
C ALA A 109 8.47 -6.95 0.32
N PHE A 110 9.02 -5.75 0.21
CA PHE A 110 10.45 -5.50 0.21
C PHE A 110 10.78 -4.48 1.29
N MET A 111 11.82 -4.77 2.08
CA MET A 111 12.34 -3.84 3.09
C MET A 111 13.25 -2.81 2.43
N GLU A 112 13.12 -1.55 2.82
CA GLU A 112 13.92 -0.45 2.29
C GLU A 112 14.66 0.24 3.43
N LEU A 113 15.99 0.28 3.35
CA LEU A 113 16.88 0.76 4.41
C LEU A 113 17.91 1.75 3.87
N ARG A 114 18.44 2.60 4.74
CA ARG A 114 19.60 3.47 4.46
C ARG A 114 20.78 3.08 5.34
N ASN A 115 21.99 3.39 4.86
CA ASN A 115 23.25 3.15 5.57
C ASN A 115 23.47 1.68 5.97
N VAL A 116 22.91 0.73 5.20
CA VAL A 116 23.08 -0.70 5.44
C VAL A 116 24.36 -1.20 4.76
N ASP A 117 25.12 -2.06 5.45
CA ASP A 117 26.26 -2.75 4.86
C ASP A 117 25.88 -4.16 4.38
N ASN A 118 26.76 -4.79 3.59
CA ASN A 118 26.50 -6.10 2.99
C ASN A 118 26.27 -7.19 4.05
N ALA A 119 26.93 -7.11 5.21
CA ALA A 119 26.80 -8.10 6.28
C ALA A 119 25.42 -8.03 6.95
N THR A 120 24.94 -6.80 7.20
CA THR A 120 23.60 -6.55 7.74
C THR A 120 22.52 -6.93 6.74
N GLU A 121 22.68 -6.55 5.47
CA GLU A 121 21.77 -6.95 4.40
C GLU A 121 21.64 -8.48 4.31
N SER A 122 22.77 -9.19 4.32
CA SER A 122 22.78 -10.66 4.28
C SER A 122 22.06 -11.26 5.50
N SER A 123 22.29 -10.71 6.70
CA SER A 123 21.62 -11.14 7.93
C SER A 123 20.10 -10.91 7.89
N LEU A 124 19.65 -9.79 7.29
CA LEU A 124 18.24 -9.49 7.09
C LEU A 124 17.59 -10.48 6.11
N MET A 125 18.22 -10.76 4.97
CA MET A 125 17.74 -11.77 4.00
C MET A 125 17.58 -13.14 4.65
N ASP A 126 18.59 -13.55 5.41
CA ASP A 126 18.59 -14.78 6.17
C ASP A 126 17.43 -14.86 7.18
N SER A 127 17.12 -13.74 7.84
CA SER A 127 16.01 -13.66 8.78
C SER A 127 14.64 -13.74 8.08
N ILE A 128 14.53 -13.15 6.88
CA ILE A 128 13.31 -13.20 6.07
C ILE A 128 12.99 -14.65 5.72
N LEU A 129 13.99 -15.42 5.29
CA LEU A 129 13.81 -16.83 4.89
C LEU A 129 13.46 -17.76 6.07
N ARG A 130 13.84 -17.40 7.29
CA ARG A 130 13.60 -18.20 8.50
C ARG A 130 12.31 -17.84 9.25
N HIS A 131 11.72 -16.68 8.95
CA HIS A 131 10.52 -16.20 9.63
C HIS A 131 9.25 -16.76 8.97
N ASP A 132 8.26 -17.15 9.78
CA ASP A 132 6.95 -17.60 9.30
C ASP A 132 6.03 -16.39 9.06
N TRP A 133 5.98 -15.95 7.81
CA TRP A 133 5.19 -14.78 7.40
C TRP A 133 3.71 -15.06 7.14
N VAL A 134 3.28 -16.33 7.12
CA VAL A 134 1.90 -16.71 6.78
C VAL A 134 0.92 -16.11 7.79
N LYS A 135 1.28 -16.10 9.07
CA LYS A 135 0.44 -15.53 10.13
C LYS A 135 0.36 -14.01 10.04
N VAL A 136 1.47 -13.36 9.72
CA VAL A 136 1.57 -11.90 9.63
C VAL A 136 0.56 -11.35 8.62
N GLY A 137 0.48 -11.96 7.43
CA GLY A 137 -0.48 -11.54 6.41
C GLY A 137 -1.93 -11.67 6.84
N GLN A 138 -2.30 -12.82 7.41
CA GLN A 138 -3.69 -13.06 7.85
C GLN A 138 -4.07 -12.18 9.04
N GLU A 139 -3.17 -11.97 10.00
CA GLU A 139 -3.40 -11.10 11.17
C GLU A 139 -3.61 -9.65 10.74
N ALA A 140 -2.74 -9.12 9.87
CA ALA A 140 -2.90 -7.77 9.32
C ALA A 140 -4.21 -7.62 8.53
N TYR A 141 -4.58 -8.62 7.73
CA TYR A 141 -5.86 -8.61 7.00
C TYR A 141 -7.05 -8.56 7.96
N ASN A 142 -7.04 -9.40 9.00
CA ASN A 142 -8.11 -9.50 9.99
C ASN A 142 -8.23 -8.21 10.81
N ASP A 143 -7.12 -7.62 11.27
CA ASP A 143 -7.13 -6.37 12.03
C ASP A 143 -7.70 -5.22 11.17
N ALA A 144 -7.22 -5.10 9.94
CA ALA A 144 -7.69 -4.07 9.01
C ALA A 144 -9.19 -4.14 8.73
N HIS A 145 -9.75 -5.34 8.60
CA HIS A 145 -11.19 -5.53 8.39
C HIS A 145 -12.00 -5.40 9.68
N GLY A 146 -11.42 -5.73 10.84
CA GLY A 146 -12.06 -5.67 12.14
C GLY A 146 -12.34 -4.24 12.63
N THR A 147 -11.55 -3.25 12.19
CA THR A 147 -11.73 -1.85 12.61
C THR A 147 -12.89 -1.12 11.94
N GLY A 148 -13.51 -1.73 10.91
CA GLY A 148 -14.49 -1.07 10.06
C GLY A 148 -13.89 0.05 9.20
N GLY A 149 -14.73 0.71 8.39
CA GLY A 149 -14.32 1.78 7.48
C GLY A 149 -14.46 1.40 6.00
N GLY A 150 -14.18 2.37 5.13
CA GLY A 150 -14.16 2.15 3.68
C GLY A 150 -12.92 1.38 3.24
N GLN A 151 -12.96 0.86 2.00
CA GLN A 151 -11.87 0.06 1.41
C GLN A 151 -10.49 0.74 1.47
N ALA A 152 -10.41 2.05 1.25
CA ALA A 152 -9.16 2.80 1.34
C ALA A 152 -8.55 2.80 2.75
N ALA A 153 -9.38 2.88 3.79
CA ALA A 153 -8.94 2.82 5.19
C ALA A 153 -8.42 1.42 5.55
N ILE A 154 -9.11 0.38 5.09
CA ILE A 154 -8.70 -1.01 5.25
C ILE A 154 -7.34 -1.26 4.58
N ALA A 155 -7.18 -0.84 3.32
CA ALA A 155 -5.91 -0.98 2.60
C ALA A 155 -4.77 -0.24 3.30
N THR A 156 -5.01 1.00 3.76
CA THR A 156 -4.02 1.80 4.51
C THR A 156 -3.61 1.11 5.81
N ARG A 157 -4.58 0.54 6.53
CA ARG A 157 -4.34 -0.20 7.77
C ARG A 157 -3.50 -1.44 7.52
N PHE A 158 -3.90 -2.26 6.54
CA PHE A 158 -3.17 -3.47 6.15
C PHE A 158 -1.71 -3.17 5.79
N VAL A 159 -1.45 -2.18 4.93
CA VAL A 159 -0.08 -1.82 4.52
C VAL A 159 0.75 -1.36 5.72
N ARG A 160 0.17 -0.55 6.62
CA ARG A 160 0.86 -0.10 7.84
C ARG A 160 1.20 -1.27 8.75
N ASP A 161 0.26 -2.19 8.99
CA ASP A 161 0.47 -3.32 9.90
C ASP A 161 1.55 -4.27 9.35
N ILE A 162 1.62 -4.46 8.03
CA ILE A 162 2.73 -5.15 7.38
C ILE A 162 4.06 -4.38 7.54
N ASP A 163 4.09 -3.07 7.31
CA ASP A 163 5.31 -2.26 7.51
C ASP A 163 5.82 -2.32 8.96
N ASP A 164 4.92 -2.28 9.94
CA ASP A 164 5.23 -2.42 11.36
C ASP A 164 5.80 -3.82 11.69
N ALA A 165 5.22 -4.88 11.12
CA ALA A 165 5.73 -6.24 11.29
C ALA A 165 7.13 -6.42 10.67
N LEU A 166 7.32 -5.90 9.45
CA LEU A 166 8.61 -5.92 8.77
C LEU A 166 9.68 -5.15 9.55
N PHE A 167 9.35 -3.95 10.04
CA PHE A 167 10.24 -3.16 10.88
C PHE A 167 10.59 -3.88 12.18
N ALA A 168 9.61 -4.48 12.86
CA ALA A 168 9.84 -5.24 14.09
C ALA A 168 10.78 -6.43 13.85
N GLN A 169 10.59 -7.17 12.76
CA GLN A 169 11.48 -8.27 12.38
C GLN A 169 12.89 -7.76 12.04
N ALA A 170 13.01 -6.69 11.24
CA ALA A 170 14.30 -6.10 10.91
C ALA A 170 15.04 -5.61 12.16
N LYS A 171 14.31 -4.99 13.11
CA LYS A 171 14.86 -4.52 14.39
C LYS A 171 15.32 -5.65 15.31
N SER A 172 14.71 -6.84 15.21
CA SER A 172 15.18 -8.02 15.94
C SER A 172 16.57 -8.48 15.50
N VAL A 173 16.93 -8.23 14.24
CA VAL A 173 18.24 -8.54 13.64
C VAL A 173 19.22 -7.38 13.81
N VAL A 174 18.71 -6.15 13.70
CA VAL A 174 19.47 -4.90 13.75
C VAL A 174 18.92 -4.03 14.89
N PRO A 175 19.36 -4.24 16.14
CA PRO A 175 18.78 -3.57 17.30
C PRO A 175 18.83 -2.03 17.25
N GLN A 176 19.85 -1.48 16.57
CA GLN A 176 20.05 -0.05 16.34
C GLN A 176 19.16 0.55 15.25
N LEU A 177 18.33 -0.26 14.57
CA LEU A 177 17.45 0.19 13.49
C LEU A 177 16.41 1.20 14.02
N THR A 178 16.32 2.34 13.33
CA THR A 178 15.40 3.43 13.66
C THR A 178 14.59 3.84 12.44
N ARG A 179 13.32 4.24 12.61
CA ARG A 179 12.50 4.76 11.51
C ARG A 179 13.04 6.12 11.04
N ALA A 180 13.25 6.30 9.74
CA ALA A 180 13.73 7.56 9.17
C ALA A 180 12.81 8.75 9.51
N SER A 181 11.50 8.51 9.58
CA SER A 181 10.50 9.50 9.99
C SER A 181 10.65 9.99 11.44
N ALA A 182 11.34 9.24 12.30
CA ALA A 182 11.66 9.69 13.65
C ALA A 182 12.85 10.68 13.63
N VAL A 183 13.85 10.43 12.79
CA VAL A 183 15.07 11.25 12.67
C VAL A 183 14.79 12.59 11.97
N LEU A 184 13.92 12.57 10.96
CA LEU A 184 13.50 13.79 10.24
C LEU A 184 12.87 14.86 11.13
N LYS A 185 12.25 14.47 12.25
CA LYS A 185 11.67 15.43 13.20
C LYS A 185 12.74 16.25 13.93
N ASP A 186 13.97 15.75 13.98
CA ASP A 186 15.09 16.36 14.71
C ASP A 186 16.05 17.14 13.79
N GLY A 187 15.75 17.21 12.49
CA GLY A 187 16.39 18.16 11.55
C GLY A 187 17.74 17.77 10.96
N ASP A 188 18.31 16.59 11.26
CA ASP A 188 19.61 16.19 10.70
C ASP A 188 19.67 14.70 10.31
N LEU A 189 19.32 14.40 9.06
CA LEU A 189 19.48 13.07 8.46
C LEU A 189 20.92 12.78 8.02
N ALA A 190 21.75 13.81 7.83
CA ALA A 190 23.01 13.69 7.09
C ALA A 190 24.18 13.17 7.95
N SER A 191 24.02 13.18 9.28
CA SER A 191 25.11 12.91 10.24
C SER A 191 25.04 11.52 10.90
N THR A 192 23.92 10.81 10.76
CA THR A 192 23.72 9.57 11.51
C THR A 192 24.34 8.37 10.80
N SER A 193 25.37 7.78 11.39
CA SER A 193 25.93 6.46 11.00
C SER A 193 25.00 5.30 11.35
N SER A 194 23.78 5.59 11.81
CA SER A 194 22.78 4.58 12.13
C SER A 194 22.12 4.04 10.87
N ILE A 195 21.72 2.78 10.95
CA ILE A 195 20.90 2.11 9.93
C ILE A 195 19.47 2.61 10.10
N LEU A 196 18.88 3.11 9.02
CA LEU A 196 17.55 3.70 9.03
C LEU A 196 16.57 2.83 8.24
N TRP A 197 15.36 2.65 8.78
CA TRP A 197 14.22 2.11 8.07
C TRP A 197 13.59 3.21 7.22
N ALA A 198 13.72 3.11 5.90
CA ALA A 198 13.12 4.03 4.94
C ALA A 198 11.64 3.70 4.70
N GLY A 199 11.27 2.41 4.76
CA GLY A 199 9.91 1.96 4.57
C GLY A 199 9.85 0.54 4.03
N SER A 200 8.70 0.20 3.46
CA SER A 200 8.51 -1.00 2.68
C SER A 200 7.69 -0.71 1.43
N SER A 201 7.97 -1.47 0.37
CA SER A 201 7.16 -1.51 -0.85
C SER A 201 6.54 -2.90 -0.98
N MET A 202 5.34 -2.98 -1.54
CA MET A 202 4.62 -4.25 -1.64
C MET A 202 3.84 -4.32 -2.95
N SER A 203 3.86 -5.50 -3.57
CA SER A 203 3.05 -5.82 -4.75
C SER A 203 2.25 -7.08 -4.49
N CYS A 204 0.93 -6.99 -4.64
CA CYS A 204 -0.01 -8.07 -4.36
C CYS A 204 -0.58 -8.68 -5.63
N SER A 205 -0.91 -9.97 -5.58
CA SER A 205 -1.61 -10.66 -6.67
C SER A 205 -2.59 -11.70 -6.10
N PRO A 206 -3.87 -11.68 -6.52
CA PRO A 206 -4.79 -12.76 -6.18
C PRO A 206 -4.28 -14.05 -6.83
N GLN A 207 -4.27 -15.14 -6.07
CA GLN A 207 -4.03 -16.48 -6.57
C GLN A 207 -5.38 -17.04 -7.00
N ASN A 208 -5.55 -17.24 -8.30
CA ASN A 208 -6.68 -18.00 -8.81
C ASN A 208 -6.30 -19.48 -8.68
N ASP A 209 -6.71 -20.11 -7.59
CA ASP A 209 -6.66 -21.57 -7.48
C ASP A 209 -7.69 -22.12 -8.50
N PHE A 210 -7.19 -22.67 -9.61
CA PHE A 210 -7.99 -23.37 -10.62
C PHE A 210 -8.31 -24.80 -10.19
#